data_AF-A0A6G9SGM8-F1
#
_entry.id   AF-A0A6G9SGM8-F1
#
_cell.length_a   1.000
_cell.length_b   1.000
_cell.length_c   1.000
_cell.angle_alpha   90.00
_cell.angle_beta   90.00
_cell.angle_gamma   90.00
#
_symmetry.space_group_name_H-M   'P 1'
#
loop_
_entity.id
_entity.type
_entity.pdbx_description
1 polymer ?
#
loop_
_entity_poly.entity_id
_entity_poly.type
_entity_poly.pdbx_seq_one_letter_code
_entity_poly.pdbx_strand_id
1 'polypeptide(L)' 'MLKAIDTDIWVAEQPLKYFGLEVGKRMTVIRLSSNKLMVISPIKIDNSTINDLNQLGEVIYIIVPNLSRSAKLKITG' A
#
# COMPACT_ATOMS: atom_id res chain seq x y z
N MET A 1 -7.82 -4.51 -1.71
CA MET A 1 -8.28 -3.92 -2.98
C MET A 1 -7.95 -2.44 -2.99
N LEU A 2 -7.25 -1.99 -4.02
CA LEU A 2 -6.96 -0.57 -4.25
C LEU A 2 -8.20 0.17 -4.78
N LYS A 3 -8.41 1.39 -4.29
CA LYS A 3 -9.44 2.32 -4.75
C LYS A 3 -8.78 3.61 -5.20
N ALA A 4 -9.08 4.04 -6.43
CA ALA A 4 -8.63 5.34 -6.93
C ALA A 4 -9.33 6.45 -6.12
N ILE A 5 -8.57 7.46 -5.72
CA ILE A 5 -9.10 8.66 -5.06
C ILE A 5 -8.77 9.94 -5.82
N ASP A 6 -7.80 9.88 -6.73
CA ASP A 6 -7.47 10.92 -7.70
C ASP A 6 -6.70 10.28 -8.88
N THR A 7 -6.35 11.10 -9.86
CA THR A 7 -5.40 10.77 -10.92
C THR A 7 -4.09 10.31 -10.29
N ASP A 8 -3.64 9.11 -10.65
CA ASP A 8 -2.38 8.53 -10.18
C ASP A 8 -2.27 8.32 -8.66
N ILE A 9 -3.39 8.35 -7.93
CA ILE A 9 -3.43 8.15 -6.48
C ILE A 9 -4.50 7.11 -6.10
N TRP A 10 -4.07 6.06 -5.40
CA TRP A 10 -4.95 5.01 -4.88
C TRP A 10 -4.74 4.80 -3.39
N VAL A 11 -5.77 4.29 -2.71
CA VAL A 11 -5.69 3.84 -1.32
C VAL A 11 -6.21 2.42 -1.17
N ALA A 12 -5.63 1.68 -0.23
CA ALA A 12 -6.20 0.43 0.27
C ALA A 12 -6.30 0.52 1.80
N GLU A 13 -7.41 0.00 2.33
CA GLU A 13 -7.72 0.08 3.75
C GLU A 13 -7.95 -1.31 4.33
N GLN A 14 -7.50 -1.50 5.58
CA GLN A 14 -7.74 -2.70 6.36
C GLN A 14 -8.23 -2.32 7.76
N PRO A 15 -9.20 -3.05 8.32
CA PRO A 15 -9.61 -2.84 9.70
C PRO A 15 -8.44 -3.12 10.65
N LEU A 16 -8.35 -2.33 11.72
CA LEU A 16 -7.40 -2.52 12.81
C LEU A 16 -8.06 -2.05 14.11
N LYS A 17 -8.19 -2.97 15.05
CA LYS A 17 -8.59 -2.68 16.42
C LYS A 17 -7.36 -2.50 17.30
N TYR A 18 -7.30 -1.43 18.06
CA TYR A 18 -6.26 -1.16 19.04
C TYR A 18 -6.90 -0.68 20.34
N PHE A 19 -6.71 -1.41 21.45
CA PHE A 19 -7.38 -1.15 22.73
C PHE A 19 -8.90 -0.92 22.62
N GLY A 20 -9.59 -1.67 21.76
CA GLY A 20 -11.03 -1.54 21.54
C GLY A 20 -11.45 -0.41 20.60
N LEU A 21 -10.53 0.43 20.12
CA LEU A 21 -10.78 1.48 19.13
C LEU A 21 -10.55 0.98 17.70
N GLU A 22 -11.48 1.27 16.78
CA GLU A 22 -11.34 1.03 15.34
C GLU A 22 -10.51 2.16 14.71
N VAL A 23 -9.20 1.95 14.59
CA VAL A 23 -8.29 2.97 14.04
C VAL A 23 -8.07 2.77 12.54
N GLY A 24 -8.16 1.52 12.08
CA GLY A 24 -7.88 1.14 10.70
C GLY A 24 -6.40 1.30 10.30
N LYS A 25 -6.05 0.74 9.15
CA LYS A 25 -4.79 1.03 8.44
C LYS A 25 -5.12 1.45 7.02
N ARG A 26 -4.37 2.43 6.51
CA ARG A 26 -4.43 2.88 5.13
C ARG A 26 -3.04 2.80 4.51
N MET A 27 -2.97 2.23 3.31
CA MET A 27 -1.83 2.30 2.41
C MET A 27 -2.18 3.26 1.29
N THR A 28 -1.23 4.10 0.89
CA THR A 28 -1.35 4.99 -0.27
C THR A 28 -0.40 4.52 -1.36
N VAL A 29 -0.87 4.49 -2.60
CA VAL A 29 -0.09 4.17 -3.78
C VAL A 29 -0.12 5.40 -4.69
N ILE A 30 1.06 5.86 -5.09
CA ILE A 30 1.22 6.99 -6.01
C ILE A 30 1.98 6.49 -7.23
N ARG A 31 1.43 6.76 -8.42
CA ARG A 31 2.15 6.51 -9.68
C ARG A 31 3.07 7.68 -9.97
N LEU A 32 4.30 7.34 -10.33
CA LEU A 32 5.38 8.21 -10.75
C LEU A 32 5.56 8.11 -12.27
N SER A 33 6.57 8.79 -12.81
CA SER A 33 6.92 8.65 -14.23
C SER A 33 7.24 7.20 -14.61
N SER A 34 7.02 6.88 -15.90
CA SER A 34 7.30 5.55 -16.46
C SER A 34 6.57 4.39 -15.78
N ASN A 35 5.34 4.62 -15.29
CA ASN A 35 4.53 3.62 -14.58
C ASN A 35 5.26 2.98 -13.38
N LYS A 36 6.11 3.76 -12.70
CA LYS A 36 6.72 3.33 -11.45
C LYS A 36 5.83 3.73 -10.28
N LEU A 37 5.85 2.98 -9.19
CA LEU A 37 4.98 3.20 -8.05
C LEU A 37 5.77 3.45 -6.77
N MET A 38 5.24 4.37 -5.96
CA MET A 38 5.62 4.56 -4.57
C MET A 38 4.48 4.09 -3.67
N VAL A 39 4.80 3.26 -2.68
CA VAL A 39 3.85 2.77 -1.68
C VAL A 39 4.19 3.38 -0.32
N ILE A 40 3.20 3.99 0.33
CA ILE A 40 3.35 4.62 1.65
C ILE A 40 2.47 3.90 2.66
N SER A 41 3.03 3.61 3.85
CA SER A 41 2.35 2.95 4.95
C SER A 41 1.70 1.63 4.51
N PRO A 42 2.50 0.67 4.01
CA PRO A 42 1.98 -0.58 3.48
C PRO A 42 1.13 -1.33 4.51
N ILE A 43 -0.04 -1.80 4.06
CA ILE A 43 -0.90 -2.71 4.81
C ILE A 43 -0.45 -4.16 4.60
N LYS A 44 -1.13 -5.14 5.20
CA LYS A 44 -0.84 -6.55 4.92
C LYS A 44 -1.07 -6.82 3.44
N ILE A 45 -0.02 -7.21 2.73
CA ILE A 45 -0.05 -7.53 1.31
C ILE A 45 -0.56 -8.95 1.11
N ASP A 46 -1.53 -9.11 0.20
CA ASP A 46 -2.07 -10.37 -0.27
C ASP A 46 -2.01 -10.43 -1.80
N ASN A 47 -2.39 -11.56 -2.39
CA ASN A 47 -2.34 -11.75 -3.85
C ASN A 47 -3.21 -10.75 -4.61
N SER A 48 -4.35 -10.32 -4.04
CA SER A 48 -5.18 -9.26 -4.64
C SER A 48 -4.42 -7.95 -4.69
N THR A 49 -3.77 -7.55 -3.59
CA THR A 49 -2.98 -6.32 -3.52
C THR A 49 -1.80 -6.35 -4.48
N ILE A 50 -1.12 -7.51 -4.61
CA ILE A 50 -0.01 -7.70 -5.57
C ILE A 50 -0.52 -7.55 -7.00
N ASN A 51 -1.65 -8.20 -7.34
CA ASN A 51 -2.22 -8.11 -8.67
C ASN A 51 -2.65 -6.67 -9.01
N ASP A 52 -3.29 -5.97 -8.07
CA ASP A 52 -3.69 -4.57 -8.24
C ASP A 52 -2.43 -3.70 -8.50
N LEU A 53 -1.36 -3.88 -7.72
CA LEU A 53 -0.11 -3.12 -7.89
C LEU A 53 0.57 -3.41 -9.24
N ASN A 54 0.69 -4.69 -9.63
CA ASN A 54 1.33 -5.10 -10.88
C ASN A 54 0.58 -4.58 -12.12
N GLN A 55 -0.73 -4.39 -12.05
CA GLN A 55 -1.51 -3.77 -13.12
C GLN A 55 -1.23 -2.26 -13.25
N LEU A 56 -0.86 -1.59 -12.16
CA LEU A 56 -0.57 -0.17 -12.15
C LEU A 56 0.87 0.15 -12.54
N GLY A 57 1.83 -0.71 -12.17
CA GLY A 57 3.24 -0.44 -12.39
C GLY A 57 4.22 -1.20 -11.49
N GLU A 58 5.51 -0.94 -11.68
CA GLU A 58 6.59 -1.50 -10.86
C GLU A 58 6.74 -0.70 -9.55
N VAL A 59 6.66 -1.36 -8.40
CA VAL A 59 6.90 -0.71 -7.09
C VAL A 59 8.39 -0.51 -6.87
N ILE A 60 8.84 0.75 -6.87
CA ILE A 60 10.26 1.10 -6.70
C ILE A 60 10.58 1.75 -5.36
N TYR A 61 9.57 2.25 -4.64
CA TYR A 61 9.74 2.87 -3.33
C TYR A 61 8.69 2.35 -2.36
N ILE A 62 9.14 2.05 -1.15
CA ILE A 62 8.28 1.75 0.00
C ILE A 62 8.65 2.65 1.16
N ILE A 63 7.72 3.51 1.56
CA ILE A 63 7.87 4.42 2.69
C ILE A 63 7.10 3.86 3.88
N VAL A 64 7.83 3.51 4.93
CA VAL A 64 7.27 3.04 6.20
C VAL A 64 7.40 4.18 7.22
N PRO A 65 6.30 4.92 7.53
CA PRO A 65 6.40 6.13 8.34
C PRO A 65 6.70 5.86 9.82
N ASN A 66 6.50 4.62 10.28
CA ASN A 66 6.93 4.17 11.60
C ASN A 66 7.13 2.65 11.62
N LEU A 67 7.98 2.15 12.52
CA LEU A 67 8.30 0.72 12.64
C LEU A 67 7.05 -0.16 12.91
N SER A 68 6.07 0.36 13.66
CA SER A 68 4.82 -0.39 13.94
C SER A 68 3.96 -0.68 12.69
N ARG A 69 4.22 0.02 11.58
CA ARG A 69 3.54 -0.13 10.28
C ARG A 69 4.36 -0.93 9.27
N SER A 70 5.43 -1.62 9.69
CA SER A 70 6.14 -2.54 8.79
C SER A 70 5.27 -3.75 8.45
N ALA A 71 4.60 -3.73 7.30
CA ALA A 71 4.21 -4.98 6.65
C ALA A 71 5.50 -5.74 6.32
N LYS A 72 5.58 -7.04 6.61
CA LYS A 72 6.69 -7.88 6.15
C LYS A 72 6.60 -7.98 4.62
N LEU A 73 7.17 -6.99 3.93
CA LEU A 73 7.32 -6.98 2.49
C LEU A 73 8.54 -7.81 2.16
N LYS A 74 8.30 -9.04 1.72
CA LYS A 74 9.34 -9.84 1.08
C LYS A 74 9.29 -9.49 -0.41
N ILE A 75 10.05 -8.48 -0.82
CA ILE A 75 10.25 -8.19 -2.24
C ILE A 75 11.27 -9.22 -2.73
N THR A 76 10.80 -10.27 -3.40
CA THR A 76 11.68 -11.14 -4.18
C THR A 76 11.85 -10.49 -5.55
N GLY A 77 13.10 -10.15 -5.89
CA GLY A 77 13.48 -9.76 -7.25
C GLY A 77 13.62 -10.95 -8.18
#